data_AF-A0A7D7ZBL8-F1
#
_entry.id   AF-A0A7D7ZBL8-F1
#
_cell.length_a   1.000
_cell.length_b   1.000
_cell.length_c   1.000
_cell.angle_alpha   90.00
_cell.angle_beta   90.00
_cell.angle_gamma   90.00
#
_symmetry.space_group_name_H-M   'P 1'
#
loop_
_entity.id
_entity.type
_entity.pdbx_description
1 polymer ?
#
loop_
_entity_poly.entity_id
_entity_poly.type
_entity_poly.pdbx_seq_one_letter_code
_entity_poly.pdbx_strand_id
1 'polypeptide(L)'
;MQESSEIQKLVDEINFRESNPKNYKTMKAEELSKEFREIMKFEQEAFKKIERFEKIERNADLVQYAKMICKNTMGREIAQLQEIYLKKIDDEFLNSK
;
A
#
# COMPACT_ATOMS: atom_id res chain seq x y z
N MET A 1 -4.82 -8.63 -26.43
CA MET A 1 -4.32 -7.24 -26.37
C MET A 1 -4.86 -6.44 -25.17
N GLN A 2 -5.78 -6.98 -24.35
CA GLN A 2 -6.38 -6.26 -23.21
C GLN A 2 -5.64 -6.48 -21.87
N GLU A 3 -5.10 -7.67 -21.62
CA GLU A 3 -4.53 -8.08 -20.33
C GLU A 3 -3.21 -7.37 -19.99
N SER A 4 -2.28 -7.25 -20.95
CA SER A 4 -1.02 -6.50 -20.77
C SER A 4 -1.24 -5.03 -20.38
N SER A 5 -2.46 -4.49 -20.56
CA SER A 5 -2.83 -3.15 -20.10
C SER A 5 -3.25 -3.10 -18.63
N GLU A 6 -3.77 -4.20 -18.07
CA GLU A 6 -4.30 -4.22 -16.70
C GLU A 6 -3.20 -4.31 -15.65
N ILE A 7 -2.17 -5.12 -15.90
CA ILE A 7 -1.02 -5.16 -15.01
C ILE A 7 -0.23 -3.84 -15.05
N GLN A 8 -0.15 -3.20 -16.22
CA GLN A 8 0.45 -1.87 -16.35
C GLN A 8 -0.34 -0.82 -15.55
N LYS A 9 -1.69 -0.86 -15.61
CA LYS A 9 -2.53 0.01 -14.78
C LYS A 9 -2.29 -0.19 -13.29
N LEU A 10 -2.12 -1.45 -12.84
CA LEU A 10 -1.79 -1.73 -11.45
C LEU A 10 -0.42 -1.15 -11.06
N VAL A 11 0.57 -1.29 -11.93
CA VAL A 11 1.90 -0.67 -11.74
C VAL A 11 1.78 0.85 -11.63
N ASP A 12 1.04 1.47 -12.52
CA ASP A 12 0.84 2.93 -12.54
C ASP A 12 0.11 3.40 -11.26
N GLU A 13 -0.87 2.63 -10.78
CA GLU A 13 -1.58 2.90 -9.53
C GLU A 13 -0.66 2.82 -8.31
N ILE A 14 0.21 1.81 -8.24
CA ILE A 14 1.21 1.67 -7.16
C ILE A 14 2.22 2.83 -7.20
N ASN A 15 2.72 3.19 -8.38
CA ASN A 15 3.67 4.29 -8.55
C ASN A 15 3.06 5.65 -8.20
N PHE A 16 1.79 5.86 -8.57
CA PHE A 16 1.06 7.07 -8.21
C PHE A 16 0.94 7.20 -6.68
N ARG A 17 0.62 6.10 -5.99
CA ARG A 17 0.57 6.07 -4.53
C ARG A 17 1.91 6.40 -3.89
N GLU A 18 2.99 5.82 -4.40
CA GLU A 18 4.36 6.12 -3.93
C GLU A 18 4.71 7.62 -4.11
N SER A 19 4.30 8.19 -5.25
CA SER A 19 4.60 9.58 -5.61
C SER A 19 3.70 10.61 -4.92
N ASN A 20 2.60 10.17 -4.32
CA ASN A 20 1.61 11.03 -3.67
C ASN A 20 1.34 10.59 -2.21
N PRO A 21 2.36 10.63 -1.33
CA PRO A 21 2.23 10.17 0.05
C PRO A 21 1.31 11.09 0.85
N LYS A 22 0.40 10.49 1.62
CA LYS A 22 -0.47 11.23 2.56
C LYS A 22 0.36 11.75 3.76
N ASN A 23 -0.04 12.88 4.30
CA ASN A 23 0.57 13.42 5.53
C ASN A 23 -0.09 12.83 6.78
N TYR A 24 0.34 11.64 7.19
CA TYR A 24 -0.24 10.96 8.36
C TYR A 24 -0.04 11.69 9.69
N LYS A 25 0.96 12.58 9.80
CA LYS A 25 1.23 13.31 11.05
C LYS A 25 0.06 14.21 11.46
N THR A 26 -0.69 14.73 10.49
CA THR A 26 -1.83 15.63 10.73
C THR A 26 -3.13 14.90 11.05
N MET A 27 -3.18 13.58 10.88
CA MET A 27 -4.37 12.76 11.11
C MET A 27 -4.53 12.38 12.59
N LYS A 28 -5.75 12.11 13.05
CA LYS A 28 -6.04 11.56 14.38
C LYS A 28 -5.83 10.05 14.43
N ALA A 29 -5.69 9.48 15.62
CA ALA A 29 -5.54 8.03 15.80
C ALA A 29 -6.64 7.22 15.08
N GLU A 30 -7.91 7.61 15.20
CA GLU A 30 -9.02 6.93 14.51
C GLU A 30 -8.92 6.98 12.98
N GLU A 31 -8.42 8.09 12.42
CA GLU A 31 -8.21 8.26 10.98
C GLU A 31 -7.06 7.37 10.51
N LEU A 32 -5.95 7.33 11.25
CA LEU A 32 -4.83 6.43 10.98
C LEU A 32 -5.25 4.96 11.00
N SER A 33 -6.14 4.56 11.92
CA SER A 33 -6.70 3.20 11.96
C SER A 33 -7.55 2.86 10.73
N LYS A 34 -8.23 3.85 10.13
CA LYS A 34 -8.95 3.66 8.86
C LYS A 34 -7.97 3.54 7.69
N GLU A 35 -7.00 4.43 7.62
CA GLU A 35 -5.94 4.41 6.60
C GLU A 35 -5.18 3.07 6.60
N PHE A 36 -4.90 2.52 7.78
CA PHE A 36 -4.29 1.20 7.93
C PHE A 36 -5.07 0.11 7.21
N ARG A 37 -6.38 0.08 7.44
CA ARG A 37 -7.28 -0.91 6.83
C ARG A 37 -7.37 -0.72 5.33
N GLU A 38 -7.36 0.52 4.85
CA GLU A 38 -7.37 0.82 3.42
C GLU A 38 -6.09 0.38 2.72
N ILE A 39 -4.91 0.63 3.31
CA ILE A 39 -3.63 0.17 2.78
C ILE A 39 -3.57 -1.36 2.73
N MET A 40 -3.93 -2.02 3.83
CA MET A 40 -3.93 -3.49 3.87
C MET A 40 -4.92 -4.10 2.86
N LYS A 41 -6.10 -3.49 2.70
CA LYS A 41 -7.08 -3.93 1.70
C LYS A 41 -6.52 -3.76 0.28
N PHE A 42 -5.92 -2.60 -0.01
CA PHE A 42 -5.27 -2.35 -1.29
C PHE A 42 -4.17 -3.38 -1.56
N GLU A 43 -3.27 -3.61 -0.61
CA GLU A 43 -2.17 -4.58 -0.73
C GLU A 43 -2.71 -5.98 -1.07
N GLN A 44 -3.74 -6.44 -0.34
CA GLN A 44 -4.36 -7.75 -0.60
C GLN A 44 -5.02 -7.83 -1.99
N GLU A 45 -5.70 -6.77 -2.42
CA GLU A 45 -6.33 -6.72 -3.75
C GLU A 45 -5.28 -6.68 -4.86
N ALA A 46 -4.19 -5.93 -4.68
CA ALA A 46 -3.07 -5.88 -5.60
C ALA A 46 -2.39 -7.25 -5.72
N PHE A 47 -2.10 -7.93 -4.61
CA PHE A 47 -1.52 -9.28 -4.64
C PHE A 47 -2.44 -10.29 -5.34
N LYS A 48 -3.76 -10.25 -5.07
CA LYS A 48 -4.73 -11.11 -5.78
C LYS A 48 -4.73 -10.87 -7.29
N LYS A 49 -4.57 -9.62 -7.74
CA LYS A 49 -4.45 -9.30 -9.18
C LYS A 49 -3.13 -9.82 -9.74
N ILE A 50 -2.01 -9.59 -9.05
CA ILE A 50 -0.67 -10.07 -9.46
C ILE A 50 -0.64 -11.60 -9.58
N GLU A 51 -1.19 -12.33 -8.61
CA GLU A 51 -1.28 -13.80 -8.66
C GLU A 51 -2.14 -14.32 -9.83
N ARG A 52 -3.17 -13.56 -10.23
CA ARG A 52 -3.92 -13.89 -11.46
C ARG A 52 -3.06 -13.66 -12.69
N PHE A 53 -2.35 -12.53 -12.75
CA PHE A 53 -1.44 -12.24 -13.85
C PHE A 53 -0.29 -13.25 -13.97
N GLU A 54 0.26 -13.77 -12.85
CA GLU A 54 1.26 -14.86 -12.89
C GLU A 54 0.80 -16.10 -13.68
N LYS A 55 -0.52 -16.32 -13.80
CA LYS A 55 -1.10 -17.49 -14.49
C LYS A 55 -1.49 -17.21 -15.96
N ILE A 56 -1.70 -15.96 -16.33
CA ILE A 56 -2.29 -15.57 -17.63
C ILE A 56 -1.37 -14.67 -18.46
N GLU A 57 -0.48 -13.90 -17.82
CA GLU A 57 0.39 -12.96 -18.51
C GLU A 57 1.58 -13.65 -19.17
N ARG A 58 1.90 -13.20 -20.38
CA ARG A 58 3.07 -13.67 -21.12
C ARG A 58 4.35 -12.97 -20.68
N ASN A 59 4.24 -11.77 -20.10
CA ASN A 59 5.37 -10.98 -19.64
C ASN A 59 5.63 -11.22 -18.15
N ALA A 60 6.40 -12.26 -17.85
CA ALA A 60 6.75 -12.63 -16.48
C ALA A 60 7.54 -11.52 -15.75
N ASP A 61 8.38 -10.76 -16.46
CA ASP A 61 9.18 -9.68 -15.88
C ASP A 61 8.29 -8.56 -15.35
N LEU A 62 7.25 -8.18 -16.11
CA LEU A 62 6.29 -7.17 -15.68
C LEU A 62 5.50 -7.61 -14.43
N VAL A 63 5.19 -8.91 -14.33
CA VAL A 63 4.54 -9.48 -13.15
C VAL A 63 5.45 -9.45 -11.93
N GLN A 64 6.72 -9.85 -12.08
CA GLN A 64 7.70 -9.77 -11.00
C GLN A 64 7.96 -8.32 -10.58
N TYR A 65 8.02 -7.40 -11.54
CA TYR A 65 8.17 -5.98 -11.26
C TYR A 65 6.98 -5.46 -10.44
N ALA A 66 5.74 -5.73 -10.87
CA ALA A 66 4.54 -5.34 -10.13
C ALA A 66 4.52 -5.88 -8.69
N LYS A 67 4.93 -7.15 -8.51
CA LYS A 67 5.06 -7.80 -7.20
C LYS A 67 6.06 -7.11 -6.29
N MET A 68 7.24 -6.79 -6.84
CA MET A 68 8.30 -6.13 -6.11
C MET A 68 7.89 -4.72 -5.66
N ILE A 69 7.38 -3.90 -6.58
CA ILE A 69 6.99 -2.52 -6.24
C ILE A 69 5.81 -2.49 -5.27
N CYS A 70 4.82 -3.39 -5.43
CA CYS A 70 3.69 -3.48 -4.50
C CYS A 70 4.19 -3.73 -3.07
N LYS A 71 5.05 -4.72 -2.88
CA LYS A 71 5.60 -5.05 -1.56
C LYS A 71 6.40 -3.89 -0.95
N ASN A 72 7.24 -3.25 -1.75
CA ASN A 72 8.10 -2.17 -1.28
C ASN A 72 7.31 -0.92 -0.90
N THR A 73 6.37 -0.50 -1.76
CA THR A 73 5.57 0.71 -1.55
C THR A 73 4.63 0.53 -0.36
N MET A 74 3.85 -0.56 -0.32
CA MET A 74 2.92 -0.80 0.80
C MET A 74 3.68 -1.02 2.11
N GLY A 75 4.78 -1.78 2.10
CA GLY A 75 5.59 -2.01 3.29
C GLY A 75 6.15 -0.71 3.89
N ARG A 76 6.63 0.21 3.05
CA ARG A 76 7.10 1.53 3.50
C ARG A 76 5.96 2.36 4.09
N GLU A 77 4.82 2.41 3.42
CA GLU A 77 3.67 3.19 3.86
C GLU A 77 3.10 2.67 5.19
N ILE A 78 2.94 1.34 5.32
CA ILE A 78 2.53 0.66 6.55
C ILE A 78 3.49 1.01 7.70
N ALA A 79 4.81 0.89 7.49
CA ALA A 79 5.79 1.18 8.53
C ALA A 79 5.71 2.65 9.00
N GLN A 80 5.61 3.60 8.07
CA GLN A 80 5.46 5.02 8.39
C GLN A 80 4.17 5.29 9.17
N LEU A 81 3.06 4.69 8.75
CA LEU A 81 1.78 4.82 9.41
C LEU A 81 1.84 4.22 10.83
N GLN A 82 2.55 3.11 11.02
CA GLN A 82 2.62 2.37 12.30
C GLN A 82 3.37 3.21 13.32
N GLU A 83 4.51 3.77 12.90
CA GLU A 83 5.31 4.65 13.74
C GLU A 83 4.51 5.86 14.22
N ILE A 84 3.77 6.51 13.31
CA ILE A 84 2.97 7.70 13.64
C ILE A 84 1.78 7.33 14.53
N TYR A 85 1.12 6.22 14.25
CA TYR A 85 -0.03 5.77 15.03
C TYR A 85 0.35 5.41 16.47
N LEU A 86 1.46 4.68 16.66
CA LEU A 86 1.97 4.35 17.99
C LEU A 86 2.32 5.62 18.79
N LYS A 87 3.02 6.58 18.18
CA LYS A 87 3.32 7.87 18.83
C LYS A 87 2.06 8.60 19.28
N LYS A 88 1.01 8.62 18.48
CA LYS A 88 -0.26 9.25 18.87
C LYS A 88 -0.96 8.50 20.00
N ILE A 89 -0.90 7.17 20.00
CA ILE A 89 -1.44 6.39 21.13
C ILE A 89 -0.69 6.73 22.41
N ASP A 90 0.64 6.79 22.34
CA ASP A 90 1.49 7.14 23.48
C ASP A 90 1.14 8.54 24.01
N ASP A 91 1.05 9.54 23.13
CA ASP A 91 0.77 10.94 23.48
C ASP A 91 -0.67 11.15 24.01
N GLU A 92 -1.67 10.57 23.35
CA GLU A 92 -3.09 10.81 23.66
C GLU A 92 -3.57 9.99 24.86
N PHE A 93 -3.05 8.77 25.06
CA PHE A 93 -3.64 7.81 26.00
C PHE A 93 -2.70 7.30 27.09
N LEU A 94 -1.38 7.27 26.88
CA LEU A 94 -0.43 6.65 27.82
C LEU A 94 0.40 7.67 28.61
N ASN A 95 0.79 8.78 27.98
CA ASN A 95 1.57 9.87 28.58
C ASN A 95 0.72 11.02 29.12
N SER A 96 -0.61 10.92 29.08
CA SER A 96 -1.54 11.93 29.60
C SER A 96 -1.68 11.93 31.14
N LYS A 97 -0.70 11.33 31.85
CA LYS A 97 -0.64 11.27 33.32
C LYS A 97 0.28 12.33 33.91
#